data_AF-A0A520W550-F1
#
_entry.id   AF-A0A520W550-F1
#
_cell.length_a   1.000
_cell.length_b   1.000
_cell.length_c   1.000
_cell.angle_alpha   90.00
_cell.angle_beta   90.00
_cell.angle_gamma   90.00
#
_symmetry.space_group_name_H-M   'P 1'
#
loop_
_entity.id
_entity.type
_entity.pdbx_description
1 polymer ?
#
loop_
_entity_poly.entity_id
_entity_poly.type
_entity_poly.pdbx_seq_one_letter_code
_entity_poly.pdbx_strand_id
1 'polypeptide(L)'
;MSDLVEPLPGVPLAARRSLWVGYTLYLLGAFTFAINGSVSKAILLSGMDAARLSQLRVTGAFVILLAFIVISRPRRLVIHRSEWPFLIAYGILGVAMTQYLFFVALRYLPVGVALLIEFTAPVFV
;
A
#
# COMPACT_ATOMS: atom_id res chain seq x y z
N MET A 1 -18.53 -33.71 -5.88
CA MET A 1 -17.87 -32.78 -4.93
C MET A 1 -17.96 -31.39 -5.49
N SER A 2 -19.19 -30.90 -5.52
CA SER A 2 -19.65 -29.67 -6.15
C SER A 2 -20.45 -28.95 -5.08
N ASP A 3 -19.77 -28.63 -3.97
CA ASP A 3 -20.36 -27.83 -2.91
C ASP A 3 -20.41 -26.40 -3.41
N LEU A 4 -21.59 -26.17 -4.00
CA LEU A 4 -22.16 -24.93 -4.43
C LEU A 4 -21.90 -23.87 -3.38
N VAL A 5 -21.08 -22.88 -3.74
CA VAL A 5 -21.21 -21.53 -3.21
C VAL A 5 -22.61 -21.09 -3.61
N GLU A 6 -23.59 -21.34 -2.75
CA GLU A 6 -24.96 -20.89 -2.95
C GLU A 6 -24.92 -19.35 -3.03
N PRO A 7 -25.25 -18.75 -4.18
CA PRO A 7 -25.17 -17.31 -4.33
C PRO A 7 -26.12 -16.66 -3.33
N LEU A 8 -25.59 -15.83 -2.43
CA LEU A 8 -26.40 -15.08 -1.48
C LEU A 8 -27.46 -14.28 -2.24
N PRO A 9 -28.76 -14.47 -1.95
CA PRO A 9 -29.82 -13.80 -2.68
C PRO A 9 -29.66 -12.28 -2.57
N GLY A 10 -29.51 -11.62 -3.72
CA GLY A 10 -29.30 -10.16 -3.82
C GLY A 10 -27.85 -9.70 -3.98
N VAL A 11 -26.87 -10.62 -3.96
CA VAL A 11 -25.47 -10.27 -4.27
C VAL A 11 -25.20 -10.53 -5.74
N PRO A 12 -24.94 -9.50 -6.58
CA PRO A 12 -24.59 -9.73 -7.96
C PRO A 12 -23.32 -10.59 -8.04
N LEU A 13 -23.41 -11.72 -8.75
CA LEU A 13 -22.25 -12.54 -9.06
C LEU A 13 -21.20 -11.64 -9.71
N ALA A 14 -20.04 -11.51 -9.07
CA ALA A 14 -18.95 -10.70 -9.60
C ALA A 14 -18.69 -11.13 -11.05
N ALA A 15 -18.84 -10.18 -11.98
CA ALA A 15 -18.55 -10.42 -13.39
C ALA A 15 -17.18 -11.09 -13.49
N ARG A 16 -17.06 -12.18 -14.27
CA ARG A 16 -15.79 -12.91 -14.48
C ARG A 16 -14.75 -12.00 -15.13
N ARG A 17 -14.16 -11.10 -14.35
CA ARG A 17 -12.94 -10.39 -14.71
C ARG A 17 -11.87 -11.47 -14.82
N SER A 18 -11.13 -11.48 -15.92
CA SER A 18 -10.19 -12.57 -16.24
C SER A 18 -9.30 -12.88 -15.04
N LEU A 19 -9.42 -14.09 -14.50
CA LEU A 19 -8.69 -14.56 -13.31
C LEU A 19 -7.16 -14.31 -13.45
N TRP A 20 -6.65 -14.46 -14.67
CA TRP A 20 -5.26 -14.18 -15.04
C TRP A 20 -4.80 -12.77 -14.71
N VAL A 21 -5.61 -11.74 -14.98
CA VAL A 21 -5.25 -10.35 -14.63
C VAL A 21 -5.16 -10.18 -13.12
N GLY A 22 -6.04 -10.84 -12.36
CA GLY A 22 -5.97 -10.86 -10.90
C GLY A 22 -4.67 -11.51 -10.40
N TYR A 23 -4.32 -12.69 -10.91
CA TYR A 23 -3.09 -13.38 -10.54
C TYR A 23 -1.84 -12.61 -10.92
N THR A 24 -1.78 -12.03 -12.13
CA THR A 24 -0.62 -11.23 -12.57
C THR A 24 -0.45 -9.99 -11.70
N LEU A 25 -1.52 -9.26 -11.40
CA LEU A 25 -1.45 -8.09 -10.52
C LEU A 25 -1.02 -8.47 -9.09
N TYR A 26 -1.51 -9.60 -8.57
CA TYR A 26 -1.11 -10.11 -7.26
C TYR A 26 0.37 -10.45 -7.22
N LEU A 27 0.86 -11.24 -8.19
CA LEU A 27 2.27 -11.63 -8.27
C LEU A 27 3.19 -10.41 -8.45
N LEU A 28 2.79 -9.46 -9.29
CA LEU A 28 3.53 -8.21 -9.48
C LEU A 28 3.59 -7.39 -8.18
N GLY A 29 2.46 -7.30 -7.46
CA GLY A 29 2.38 -6.64 -6.17
C GLY A 29 3.30 -7.29 -5.13
N ALA A 30 3.21 -8.62 -4.98
CA ALA A 30 4.03 -9.40 -4.06
C ALA A 30 5.54 -9.26 -4.38
N PHE A 31 5.90 -9.31 -5.66
CA PHE A 31 7.28 -9.13 -6.11
C PHE A 31 7.82 -7.74 -5.81
N THR A 32 7.04 -6.69 -6.13
CA THR A 32 7.41 -5.30 -5.86
C THR A 32 7.55 -5.05 -4.35
N PHE A 33 6.67 -5.66 -3.55
CA PHE A 33 6.72 -5.59 -2.09
C PHE A 33 7.97 -6.28 -1.51
N ALA A 34 8.33 -7.46 -2.00
CA ALA A 34 9.54 -8.16 -1.57
C ALA A 34 10.82 -7.35 -1.88
N ILE A 35 10.91 -6.75 -3.07
CA ILE A 35 12.02 -5.86 -3.44
C ILE A 35 12.07 -4.65 -2.51
N ASN A 36 10.91 -4.06 -2.21
CA ASN A 36 10.82 -2.88 -1.37
C ASN A 36 11.51 -3.10 -0.01
N GLY A 37 11.21 -4.19 0.71
CA GLY A 37 11.79 -4.48 2.02
C GLY A 37 13.31 -4.65 1.98
N SER A 38 13.82 -5.43 1.02
CA SER A 38 15.25 -5.71 0.87
C SER A 38 16.06 -4.46 0.51
N VAL A 39 15.59 -3.68 -0.47
CA VAL A 39 16.25 -2.43 -0.89
C VAL A 39 16.22 -1.39 0.24
N SER A 40 15.08 -1.27 0.93
CA SER A 40 14.93 -0.38 2.08
C SER A 40 15.95 -0.66 3.16
N LYS A 41 16.09 -1.92 3.57
CA LYS A 41 17.03 -2.32 4.61
C LYS A 41 18.47 -2.06 4.18
N ALA A 42 18.82 -2.33 2.93
CA ALA A 42 20.15 -2.04 2.39
C ALA A 42 20.48 -0.54 2.45
N ILE A 43 19.52 0.34 2.12
CA ILE A 43 19.68 1.80 2.19
C ILE A 43 19.77 2.29 3.65
N LEU A 44 19.01 1.70 4.58
CA LEU A 44 19.13 2.04 6.00
C LEU A 44 20.51 1.65 6.56
N LEU A 45 21.06 0.50 6.12
CA LEU A 45 22.39 0.04 6.52
C LEU A 45 23.52 0.91 5.95
N SER A 46 23.29 1.67 4.86
CA SER A 46 24.27 2.64 4.36
C SER A 46 24.32 3.95 5.15
N GLY A 47 23.56 4.04 6.26
CA GLY A 47 23.56 5.19 7.17
C GLY A 47 22.47 6.23 6.87
N MET A 48 21.58 5.96 5.91
CA MET A 48 20.43 6.83 5.66
C MET A 48 19.41 6.72 6.79
N ASP A 49 18.96 7.87 7.30
CA ASP A 49 17.95 7.89 8.35
C ASP A 49 16.56 7.46 7.84
N ALA A 50 15.82 6.74 8.69
CA ALA A 50 14.52 6.16 8.36
C ALA A 50 13.47 7.22 8.01
N ALA A 51 13.50 8.36 8.72
CA ALA A 51 12.60 9.49 8.44
C ALA A 51 12.88 10.11 7.05
N ARG A 52 14.15 10.17 6.64
CA ARG A 52 14.53 10.73 5.35
C ARG A 52 14.14 9.83 4.19
N LEU A 53 14.30 8.52 4.37
CA LEU A 53 13.87 7.52 3.39
C LEU A 53 12.35 7.47 3.23
N SER A 54 11.61 7.56 4.34
CA SER A 54 10.13 7.61 4.29
C SER A 54 9.64 8.88 3.63
N GLN A 55 10.23 10.04 3.96
CA GLN A 55 9.89 11.31 3.32
C GLN A 55 10.14 11.26 1.81
N LEU A 56 11.30 10.78 1.37
CA LEU A 56 11.61 10.64 -0.06
C LEU A 56 10.58 9.75 -0.78
N ARG A 57 10.16 8.64 -0.16
CA ARG A 57 9.13 7.77 -0.73
C ARG A 57 7.76 8.42 -0.82
N VAL A 58 7.30 9.04 0.26
CA VAL A 58 5.97 9.67 0.29
C VAL A 58 5.92 10.85 -0.68
N THR A 59 6.96 11.68 -0.73
CA THR A 59 7.07 12.78 -1.70
C THR A 59 7.19 12.26 -3.13
N GLY A 60 8.00 11.23 -3.38
CA GLY A 60 8.14 10.61 -4.70
C GLY A 60 6.82 10.01 -5.20
N ALA A 61 6.13 9.25 -4.33
CA ALA A 61 4.82 8.69 -4.64
C ALA A 61 3.80 9.80 -4.93
N PHE A 62 3.78 10.87 -4.12
CA PHE A 62 2.92 12.03 -4.36
C PHE A 62 3.17 12.66 -5.72
N VAL A 63 4.42 12.94 -6.10
CA VAL A 63 4.76 13.55 -7.39
C VAL A 63 4.36 12.63 -8.56
N ILE A 64 4.63 11.33 -8.46
CA ILE A 64 4.27 10.36 -9.51
C ILE A 64 2.76 10.27 -9.68
N LEU A 65 2.01 10.11 -8.58
CA LEU A 65 0.54 10.07 -8.63
C LEU A 65 -0.04 11.38 -9.13
N LEU A 66 0.48 12.52 -8.67
CA LEU A 66 0.04 13.83 -9.10
C LEU A 66 0.24 14.00 -10.62
N ALA A 67 1.43 13.70 -11.13
CA ALA A 67 1.72 13.75 -12.56
C ALA A 67 0.80 12.83 -13.36
N PHE A 68 0.60 11.59 -12.89
CA PHE A 68 -0.29 10.64 -13.54
C PHE A 68 -1.73 11.14 -13.59
N ILE A 69 -2.28 11.67 -12.50
CA ILE A 69 -3.66 12.17 -12.46
C ILE A 69 -3.80 13.43 -13.32
N VAL A 70 -2.83 14.35 -13.27
CA VAL A 70 -2.83 15.57 -14.09
C VAL A 70 -2.85 15.24 -15.58
N ILE A 71 -2.07 14.25 -16.02
CA ILE A 71 -2.02 13.83 -17.43
C ILE A 71 -3.27 13.04 -17.82
N SER A 72 -3.72 12.11 -16.99
CA SER A 72 -4.80 11.19 -17.36
C SER A 72 -6.20 11.76 -17.18
N ARG A 73 -6.48 12.40 -16.03
CA ARG A 73 -7.82 12.88 -15.64
C ARG A 73 -7.75 14.07 -14.67
N PRO A 74 -7.35 15.27 -15.13
CA PRO A 74 -7.16 16.44 -14.27
C PRO A 74 -8.45 16.89 -13.56
N ARG A 75 -9.63 16.64 -14.14
CA ARG A 75 -10.93 16.97 -13.51
C ARG A 75 -11.22 16.21 -12.21
N ARG A 76 -10.48 15.13 -11.91
CA ARG A 76 -10.62 14.38 -10.64
C ARG A 76 -9.79 14.96 -9.49
N LEU A 77 -8.98 16.01 -9.72
CA LEU A 77 -8.28 16.73 -8.66
C LEU A 77 -9.18 17.69 -7.86
N VAL A 78 -10.46 17.80 -8.22
CA VAL A 78 -11.39 18.67 -7.50
C VAL A 78 -11.77 17.98 -6.18
N ILE A 79 -11.15 18.42 -5.10
CA ILE A 79 -11.40 17.94 -3.74
C ILE A 79 -12.42 18.86 -3.07
N HIS A 80 -13.51 18.30 -2.55
CA HIS A 80 -14.49 19.07 -1.82
C HIS A 80 -13.97 19.41 -0.41
N ARG A 81 -14.29 20.60 0.14
CA ARG A 81 -13.80 21.05 1.45
C ARG A 81 -14.12 20.08 2.61
N SER A 82 -15.19 19.32 2.47
CA SER A 82 -15.62 18.28 3.41
C SER A 82 -14.74 17.02 3.40
N GLU A 83 -13.98 16.77 2.33
CA GLU A 83 -13.14 15.58 2.19
C GLU A 83 -11.72 15.80 2.73
N TRP A 84 -11.32 17.06 2.93
CA TRP A 84 -9.99 17.42 3.42
C TRP A 84 -9.64 16.81 4.78
N PRO A 85 -10.50 16.84 5.82
CA PRO A 85 -10.18 16.22 7.10
C PRO A 85 -9.89 14.72 6.97
N PHE A 86 -10.68 14.02 6.16
CA PHE A 86 -10.52 12.59 5.91
C PHE A 86 -9.24 12.30 5.12
N LEU A 87 -8.97 13.07 4.06
CA LEU A 87 -7.76 12.91 3.26
C LEU A 87 -6.49 13.19 4.07
N ILE A 88 -6.50 14.23 4.91
CA ILE A 88 -5.40 14.54 5.81
C ILE A 88 -5.21 13.42 6.83
N ALA A 89 -6.29 12.97 7.49
CA ALA A 89 -6.21 11.89 8.46
C ALA A 89 -5.70 10.59 7.81
N TYR A 90 -6.19 10.25 6.62
CA TYR A 90 -5.75 9.08 5.88
C TYR A 90 -4.28 9.18 5.43
N GLY A 91 -3.87 10.34 4.91
CA GLY A 91 -2.49 10.56 4.51
C GLY A 91 -1.52 10.51 5.69
N ILE A 92 -1.88 11.10 6.82
CA ILE A 92 -1.03 11.11 8.02
C ILE A 92 -1.03 9.75 8.71
N LEU A 93 -2.20 9.25 9.12
CA LEU A 93 -2.31 8.03 9.93
C LEU A 93 -2.17 6.77 9.08
N GLY A 94 -2.82 6.73 7.92
CA GLY A 94 -2.87 5.54 7.07
C GLY A 94 -1.63 5.34 6.20
N VAL A 95 -1.00 6.42 5.73
CA VAL A 95 0.12 6.34 4.78
C VAL A 95 1.46 6.71 5.42
N ALA A 96 1.58 7.92 5.99
CA ALA A 96 2.87 8.40 6.49
C ALA A 96 3.30 7.67 7.77
N MET A 97 2.38 7.53 8.74
CA MET A 97 2.66 6.90 10.03
C MET A 97 2.98 5.41 9.89
N THR A 98 2.17 4.67 9.11
CA THR A 98 2.40 3.25 8.83
C THR A 98 3.74 3.02 8.15
N GLN A 99 4.06 3.80 7.12
CA GLN A 99 5.32 3.71 6.40
C GLN A 99 6.50 4.05 7.32
N TYR A 100 6.38 5.07 8.15
CA TYR A 100 7.40 5.44 9.14
C TYR A 100 7.62 4.31 10.16
N LEU A 101 6.55 3.79 10.77
CA LEU A 101 6.62 2.68 11.73
C LEU A 101 7.27 1.43 11.12
N PHE A 102 6.97 1.12 9.86
CA PHE A 102 7.63 0.01 9.15
C PHE A 102 9.14 0.20 9.08
N PHE A 103 9.63 1.38 8.66
CA PHE A 103 11.07 1.65 8.60
C PHE A 103 11.72 1.71 9.98
N VAL A 104 11.02 2.22 10.99
CA VAL A 104 11.47 2.17 12.39
C VAL A 104 11.62 0.72 12.84
N ALA A 105 10.63 -0.14 12.57
CA ALA A 105 10.71 -1.56 12.87
C ALA A 105 11.91 -2.21 12.14
N LEU A 106 12.11 -1.87 10.86
CA LEU A 106 13.29 -2.34 10.11
C LEU A 106 14.62 -1.86 10.67
N ARG A 107 14.68 -0.76 11.44
CA ARG A 107 15.92 -0.34 12.12
C ARG A 107 16.29 -1.29 13.25
N TYR A 108 15.32 -1.79 14.01
CA TYR A 108 15.52 -2.63 15.18
C TYR A 108 15.46 -4.13 14.90
N LEU A 109 14.68 -4.54 13.90
CA LEU A 109 14.38 -5.94 13.61
C LEU A 109 14.92 -6.37 12.24
N PRO A 110 15.18 -7.68 12.04
CA PRO A 110 15.30 -8.27 10.72
C PRO A 110 14.00 -8.10 9.92
N VAL A 111 14.11 -7.93 8.60
CA VAL A 111 12.97 -7.71 7.69
C VAL A 111 11.89 -8.79 7.89
N GLY A 112 12.29 -10.06 8.01
CA GLY A 112 11.33 -11.16 8.20
C GLY A 112 10.52 -11.05 9.50
N VAL A 113 11.13 -10.63 10.61
CA VAL A 113 10.43 -10.49 11.89
C VAL A 113 9.45 -9.32 11.85
N ALA A 114 9.87 -8.20 11.25
CA ALA A 114 8.98 -7.05 11.05
C ALA A 114 7.75 -7.43 10.20
N LEU A 115 7.95 -8.19 9.12
CA LEU A 115 6.87 -8.66 8.25
C LEU A 115 5.95 -9.67 8.94
N LEU A 116 6.47 -10.55 9.80
CA LEU A 116 5.63 -11.48 10.57
C LEU A 116 4.66 -10.72 11.47
N ILE A 117 5.14 -9.66 12.13
CA ILE A 117 4.29 -8.78 12.93
C ILE A 117 3.29 -8.05 12.02
N GLU A 118 3.73 -7.51 10.88
CA GLU A 118 2.87 -6.81 9.92
C GLU A 118 1.74 -7.71 9.39
N PHE A 119 2.00 -9.00 9.15
CA PHE A 119 0.98 -9.96 8.72
C PHE A 119 -0.05 -10.30 9.80
N THR A 120 0.12 -9.85 11.04
CA THR A 120 -0.94 -9.92 12.07
C THR A 120 -1.96 -8.78 11.98
N ALA A 121 -1.69 -7.75 11.16
CA ALA A 121 -2.60 -6.61 10.95
C ALA A 121 -4.06 -7.00 10.65
N PRO A 122 -4.38 -8.06 9.87
CA PRO A 122 -5.75 -8.48 9.61
C PRO A 122 -6.55 -8.88 10.86
N VAL A 123 -5.90 -9.16 12.00
CA VAL A 123 -6.60 -9.45 13.27
C VAL A 123 -7.20 -8.19 13.89
N PHE A 124 -6.68 -7.01 13.53
CA PHE A 124 -7.08 -5.72 14.10
C PHE A 124 -8.13 -4.96 13.27
N VAL A 125 -8.59 -5.52 12.14
CA VAL A 125 -9.60 -4.97 11.24
C VAL A 125 -10.77 -5.92 11.12
#